data_AF-A0A9P1BYU6-F1
#
_entry.id   AF-A0A9P1BYU6-F1
#
_cell.length_a   1.000
_cell.length_b   1.000
_cell.length_c   1.000
_cell.angle_alpha   90.00
_cell.angle_beta   90.00
_cell.angle_gamma   90.00
#
_symmetry.space_group_name_H-M   'P 1'
#
loop_
_entity.id
_entity.type
_entity.pdbx_description
1 polymer ?
#
loop_
_entity_poly.entity_id
_entity_poly.type
_entity_poly.pdbx_seq_one_letter_code
_entity_poly.pdbx_strand_id
1 'polypeptide(L)'
;MAEVPPAVVEITPTFALSFNGSKPVAIPPSFIVKDINDQNYLKIQGSSPLISRLICGCTLKSHSFSNSTTFNELKQKRNHKLMSNGQKKLKTEQVVEITIGSTNVSILCPGKRSASADLLVLMDQDQLSCVFDFLKTDCKDNGKAKRSYKKGGKKHQKDEEAD
;
A
#
# COMPACT_ATOMS: atom_id res chain seq x y z
N MET A 1 -4.81 -20.09 -47.35
CA MET A 1 -3.69 -19.19 -47.04
C MET A 1 -3.97 -18.63 -45.65
N ALA A 2 -3.09 -18.84 -44.68
CA ALA A 2 -3.27 -18.29 -43.34
C ALA A 2 -2.78 -16.83 -43.34
N GLU A 3 -3.67 -15.91 -42.94
CA GLU A 3 -3.37 -14.49 -42.82
C GLU A 3 -2.45 -14.28 -41.61
N VAL A 4 -1.25 -13.73 -41.84
CA VAL A 4 -0.30 -13.43 -40.76
C VAL A 4 -0.75 -12.13 -40.09
N PRO A 5 -1.00 -12.12 -38.77
CA PRO A 5 -1.44 -10.90 -38.09
C PRO A 5 -0.37 -9.81 -38.16
N PRO A 6 -0.77 -8.53 -38.31
CA PRO A 6 0.17 -7.42 -38.38
C PRO A 6 0.95 -7.26 -37.08
N ALA A 7 2.22 -6.89 -37.20
CA ALA A 7 3.07 -6.60 -36.05
C ALA A 7 2.60 -5.31 -35.35
N VAL A 8 2.28 -5.40 -34.06
CA VAL A 8 1.87 -4.26 -33.22
C VAL A 8 2.94 -4.01 -32.15
N VAL A 9 3.37 -2.76 -32.00
CA VAL A 9 4.29 -2.33 -30.94
C VAL A 9 3.51 -1.54 -29.90
N GLU A 10 3.59 -1.94 -28.63
CA GLU A 10 2.96 -1.25 -27.50
C GLU A 10 4.03 -0.59 -26.62
N ILE A 11 3.82 0.69 -26.27
CA ILE A 11 4.69 1.46 -25.39
C ILE A 11 3.91 1.79 -24.12
N THR A 12 4.39 1.28 -22.98
CA THR A 12 3.76 1.51 -21.66
C THR A 12 4.69 2.36 -20.78
N PRO A 13 4.29 3.56 -20.34
CA PRO A 13 5.08 4.35 -19.41
C PRO A 13 5.12 3.69 -18.03
N THR A 14 6.29 3.67 -17.40
CA THR A 14 6.49 3.09 -16.07
C THR A 14 7.20 4.08 -15.16
N PHE A 15 6.77 4.18 -13.91
CA PHE A 15 7.51 4.91 -12.88
C PHE A 15 8.61 4.02 -12.29
N ALA A 16 9.80 4.57 -12.11
CA ALA A 16 10.88 3.93 -11.38
C ALA A 16 11.19 4.74 -10.12
N LEU A 17 11.24 4.07 -8.96
CA LEU A 17 11.56 4.71 -7.69
C LEU A 17 12.87 4.16 -7.13
N SER A 18 13.71 5.05 -6.63
CA SER A 18 14.92 4.73 -5.86
C SER A 18 14.87 5.44 -4.52
N PHE A 19 15.21 4.73 -3.46
CA PHE A 19 15.24 5.29 -2.12
C PHE A 19 16.64 5.09 -1.51
N ASN A 20 17.21 6.15 -0.93
CA ASN A 20 18.55 6.12 -0.31
C ASN A 20 19.67 5.59 -1.23
N GLY A 21 19.65 5.96 -2.51
CA GLY A 21 20.68 5.53 -3.48
C GLY A 21 20.62 4.06 -3.88
N SER A 22 19.54 3.33 -3.51
CA SER A 22 19.33 1.96 -3.95
C SER A 22 19.01 1.87 -5.45
N LYS A 23 19.16 0.67 -6.02
CA LYS A 23 18.83 0.42 -7.43
C LYS A 23 17.36 0.79 -7.69
N PRO A 24 17.07 1.58 -8.74
CA PRO A 24 15.70 1.92 -9.10
C PRO A 24 14.83 0.68 -9.31
N VAL A 25 13.63 0.71 -8.75
CA VAL A 25 12.62 -0.34 -8.86
C VAL A 25 11.47 0.18 -9.72
N ALA A 26 11.20 -0.52 -10.82
CA ALA A 26 10.02 -0.24 -11.64
C ALA A 26 8.74 -0.57 -10.86
N ILE A 27 7.84 0.39 -10.78
CA ILE A 27 6.57 0.28 -10.06
C ILE A 27 5.49 -0.23 -11.02
N PRO A 28 4.87 -1.39 -10.74
CA PRO A 28 3.79 -1.89 -11.57
C PRO A 28 2.59 -0.91 -11.57
N PRO A 29 1.84 -0.80 -12.68
CA PRO A 29 0.68 0.08 -12.75
C PRO A 29 -0.36 -0.16 -11.64
N SER A 30 -0.47 -1.38 -11.14
CA SER A 30 -1.37 -1.74 -10.03
C SER A 30 -1.02 -1.09 -8.68
N PHE A 31 0.16 -0.50 -8.56
CA PHE A 31 0.62 0.27 -7.41
C PHE A 31 0.45 1.78 -7.60
N ILE A 32 -0.02 2.23 -8.76
CA ILE A 32 -0.29 3.62 -9.05
C ILE A 32 -1.80 3.82 -9.07
N VAL A 33 -2.28 4.78 -8.29
CA VAL A 33 -3.69 5.18 -8.28
C VAL A 33 -3.74 6.64 -8.67
N LYS A 34 -4.66 7.00 -9.57
CA LYS A 34 -4.94 8.40 -9.90
C LYS A 34 -6.17 8.88 -9.15
N ASP A 35 -6.17 10.14 -8.76
CA ASP A 35 -7.37 10.82 -8.27
C ASP A 35 -8.18 11.43 -9.43
N ILE A 36 -9.26 12.14 -9.09
CA ILE A 36 -10.09 12.89 -10.05
C ILE A 36 -9.35 13.99 -10.83
N ASN A 37 -8.18 14.43 -10.35
CA ASN A 37 -7.37 15.49 -10.95
C ASN A 37 -6.18 14.92 -11.74
N ASP A 38 -6.20 13.62 -12.06
CA ASP A 38 -5.12 12.90 -12.76
C ASP A 38 -3.77 12.86 -12.00
N GLN A 39 -3.78 13.16 -10.70
CA GLN A 39 -2.59 13.17 -9.86
C GLN A 39 -2.24 11.73 -9.43
N ASN A 40 -0.96 11.36 -9.56
CA ASN A 40 -0.51 10.01 -9.25
C ASN A 40 -0.23 9.83 -7.75
N TYR A 41 -0.71 8.71 -7.20
CA TYR A 41 -0.48 8.26 -5.83
C TYR A 41 0.15 6.87 -5.85
N LEU A 42 1.17 6.67 -5.00
CA LEU A 42 1.77 5.37 -4.76
C LEU A 42 0.98 4.61 -3.69
N LYS A 43 0.53 3.41 -4.03
CA LYS A 43 -0.10 2.47 -3.11
C LYS A 43 0.94 1.73 -2.27
N ILE A 44 1.11 2.15 -1.02
CA ILE A 44 1.96 1.46 -0.04
C ILE A 44 1.14 0.32 0.58
N GLN A 45 1.20 -0.85 -0.07
CA GLN A 45 0.58 -2.07 0.42
C GLN A 45 1.50 -2.81 1.38
N GLY A 46 1.07 -2.97 2.64
CA GLY A 46 1.93 -3.51 3.70
C GLY A 46 2.39 -4.96 3.49
N SER A 47 1.64 -5.76 2.72
CA SER A 47 2.03 -7.14 2.38
C SER A 47 2.87 -7.26 1.11
N SER A 48 3.19 -6.15 0.43
CA SER A 48 3.91 -6.17 -0.84
C SER A 48 5.42 -6.32 -0.63
N PRO A 49 6.05 -7.40 -1.16
CA PRO A 49 7.50 -7.54 -1.14
C PRO A 49 8.23 -6.45 -1.91
N LEU A 50 7.58 -5.84 -2.90
CA LEU A 50 8.15 -4.74 -3.67
C LEU A 50 8.35 -3.52 -2.78
N ILE A 51 7.31 -3.14 -2.03
CA ILE A 51 7.34 -1.97 -1.13
C ILE A 51 8.34 -2.21 0.00
N SER A 52 8.36 -3.40 0.59
CA SER A 52 9.32 -3.71 1.65
C SER A 52 10.76 -3.72 1.17
N ARG A 53 11.05 -4.23 -0.04
CA ARG A 53 12.40 -4.14 -0.63
C ARG A 53 12.80 -2.70 -0.95
N LEU A 54 11.88 -1.91 -1.52
CA LEU A 54 12.13 -0.50 -1.86
C LEU A 54 12.51 0.31 -0.62
N ILE A 55 11.79 0.13 0.49
CA ILE A 55 11.98 0.92 1.71
C ILE A 55 13.13 0.37 2.57
N CYS A 56 13.16 -0.94 2.80
CA CYS A 56 14.14 -1.53 3.72
C CYS A 56 15.50 -1.79 3.06
N GLY A 57 15.58 -1.83 1.73
CA GLY A 57 16.78 -2.25 1.00
C GLY A 57 17.18 -3.72 1.25
N CYS A 58 16.35 -4.49 1.96
CA CYS A 58 16.67 -5.87 2.34
C CYS A 58 16.31 -6.84 1.21
N THR A 59 17.22 -7.78 0.92
CA THR A 59 16.97 -8.90 -0.01
C THR A 59 16.21 -10.06 0.62
N LEU A 60 15.93 -10.00 1.92
CA LEU A 60 15.29 -11.07 2.68
C LEU A 60 13.84 -11.28 2.24
N LYS A 61 13.44 -12.56 2.15
CA LYS A 61 12.17 -13.03 1.56
C LYS A 61 10.89 -12.65 2.33
N SER A 62 10.94 -12.01 3.51
CA SER A 62 9.76 -11.92 4.39
C SER A 62 9.49 -10.60 5.10
N HIS A 63 10.11 -9.48 4.72
CA HIS A 63 9.74 -8.20 5.32
C HIS A 63 8.36 -7.76 4.82
N SER A 64 7.46 -7.54 5.78
CA SER A 64 6.06 -7.15 5.56
C SER A 64 5.68 -6.10 6.60
N PHE A 65 5.15 -4.97 6.14
CA PHE A 65 4.61 -3.92 7.00
C PHE A 65 3.20 -4.23 7.49
N SER A 66 2.62 -5.38 7.17
CA SER A 66 1.24 -5.73 7.58
C SER A 66 1.06 -5.72 9.11
N ASN A 67 2.13 -5.98 9.86
CA ASN A 67 2.15 -5.95 11.33
C ASN A 67 3.06 -4.84 11.88
N SER A 68 3.54 -3.94 11.02
CA SER A 68 4.43 -2.84 11.42
C SER A 68 3.66 -1.83 12.27
N THR A 69 4.29 -1.40 13.36
CA THR A 69 3.75 -0.39 14.27
C THR A 69 3.63 0.95 13.57
N THR A 70 4.66 1.37 12.86
CA THR A 70 4.66 2.64 12.10
C THR A 70 3.65 2.65 10.97
N PHE A 71 3.53 1.55 10.20
CA PHE A 71 2.53 1.47 9.14
C PHE A 71 1.10 1.54 9.67
N ASN A 72 0.83 0.87 10.79
CA ASN A 72 -0.47 0.95 11.47
C ASN A 72 -0.72 2.34 12.07
N GLU A 73 0.31 3.00 12.61
CA GLU A 73 0.22 4.38 13.10
C GLU A 73 -0.17 5.35 11.98
N LEU A 74 0.45 5.24 10.80
CA LEU A 74 0.07 6.08 9.65
C LEU A 74 -1.38 5.85 9.22
N LYS A 75 -1.83 4.58 9.19
CA LYS A 75 -3.24 4.25 8.92
C LYS A 75 -4.17 4.83 9.97
N GLN A 76 -3.78 4.80 11.24
CA GLN A 76 -4.56 5.38 12.33
C GLN A 76 -4.62 6.91 12.25
N LYS A 77 -3.50 7.60 12.01
CA LYS A 77 -3.45 9.07 11.80
C LYS A 77 -4.38 9.50 10.66
N ARG A 78 -4.31 8.80 9.51
CA ARG A 78 -5.23 9.01 8.39
C ARG A 78 -6.68 8.81 8.82
N ASN A 79 -7.00 7.68 9.46
CA ASN A 79 -8.36 7.35 9.87
C ASN A 79 -8.92 8.34 10.89
N HIS A 80 -8.08 8.83 11.81
CA HIS A 80 -8.47 9.84 12.78
C HIS A 80 -8.85 11.15 12.09
N LYS A 81 -8.02 11.61 11.13
CA LYS A 81 -8.28 12.83 10.36
C LYS A 81 -9.51 12.70 9.44
N LEU A 82 -9.76 11.49 8.94
CA LEU A 82 -10.95 11.16 8.16
C LEU A 82 -12.23 11.22 9.00
N MET A 83 -12.17 10.72 10.24
CA MET A 83 -13.28 10.75 11.19
C MET A 83 -13.51 12.14 11.79
N SER A 84 -12.47 12.94 12.02
CA SER A 84 -12.61 14.33 12.49
C SER A 84 -13.37 15.20 11.49
N ASN A 85 -13.32 14.84 10.21
CA ASN A 85 -14.13 15.48 9.16
C ASN A 85 -15.60 15.02 9.16
N GLY A 86 -16.03 14.24 10.17
CA GLY A 86 -17.42 13.85 10.38
C GLY A 86 -17.93 12.70 9.51
N GLN A 87 -17.06 12.05 8.72
CA GLN A 87 -17.48 11.05 7.73
C GLN A 87 -17.13 9.61 8.17
N LYS A 88 -18.14 8.84 8.61
CA LYS A 88 -17.99 7.39 8.88
C LYS A 88 -17.93 6.54 7.60
N LYS A 89 -18.44 7.08 6.49
CA LYS A 89 -18.41 6.48 5.15
C LYS A 89 -18.24 7.59 4.12
N LEU A 90 -17.18 7.51 3.33
CA LEU A 90 -17.02 8.40 2.19
C LEU A 90 -17.95 7.96 1.05
N LYS A 91 -18.55 8.93 0.36
CA LYS A 91 -19.32 8.69 -0.87
C LYS A 91 -18.42 8.80 -2.10
N THR A 92 -17.45 9.72 -2.03
CA THR A 92 -16.49 10.06 -3.08
C THR A 92 -15.08 9.92 -2.51
N GLU A 93 -14.09 9.85 -3.40
CA GLU A 93 -12.69 9.96 -2.97
C GLU A 93 -12.40 11.32 -2.33
N GLN A 94 -11.51 11.32 -1.35
CA GLN A 94 -11.07 12.53 -0.63
C GLN A 94 -9.58 12.43 -0.35
N VAL A 95 -8.87 13.56 -0.44
CA VAL A 95 -7.48 13.65 0.00
C VAL A 95 -7.46 14.17 1.44
N VAL A 96 -6.67 13.51 2.28
CA VAL A 96 -6.49 13.85 3.69
C VAL A 96 -5.02 14.11 3.95
N GLU A 97 -4.72 15.23 4.59
CA GLU A 97 -3.35 15.57 4.98
C GLU A 97 -3.04 15.09 6.39
N ILE A 98 -1.94 14.35 6.54
CA ILE A 98 -1.38 13.95 7.83
C ILE A 98 0.00 14.56 8.01
N THR A 99 0.35 14.91 9.24
CA THR A 99 1.68 15.44 9.55
C THR A 99 2.60 14.32 10.04
N ILE A 100 3.76 14.16 9.42
CA ILE A 100 4.83 13.25 9.82
C ILE A 100 6.09 14.10 10.03
N GLY A 101 6.52 14.24 11.28
CA GLY A 101 7.59 15.17 11.63
C GLY A 101 7.19 16.61 11.28
N SER A 102 7.91 17.23 10.35
CA SER A 102 7.65 18.58 9.84
C SER A 102 6.92 18.60 8.48
N THR A 103 6.64 17.45 7.88
CA THR A 103 6.11 17.36 6.52
C THR A 103 4.63 16.99 6.52
N ASN A 104 3.83 17.70 5.72
CA ASN A 104 2.44 17.35 5.46
C ASN A 104 2.36 16.39 4.27
N VAL A 105 1.78 15.22 4.51
CA VAL A 105 1.66 14.14 3.55
C VAL A 105 0.20 14.00 3.14
N SER A 106 -0.05 14.13 1.85
CA SER A 106 -1.36 14.01 1.22
C SER A 106 -1.67 12.54 0.95
N ILE A 107 -2.73 12.04 1.56
CA ILE A 107 -3.17 10.65 1.43
C ILE A 107 -4.53 10.60 0.72
N LEU A 108 -4.57 9.95 -0.43
CA LEU A 108 -5.82 9.68 -1.13
C LEU A 108 -6.61 8.59 -0.38
N CYS A 109 -7.85 8.92 -0.04
CA CYS A 109 -8.79 8.03 0.63
C CYS A 109 -9.89 7.65 -0.37
N PRO A 110 -9.94 6.39 -0.83
CA PRO A 110 -10.96 5.95 -1.78
C PRO A 110 -12.35 6.02 -1.14
N GLY A 111 -13.39 6.31 -1.92
CA GLY A 111 -14.75 6.43 -1.37
C GLY A 111 -15.24 5.16 -0.67
N LYS A 112 -14.84 3.97 -1.14
CA LYS A 112 -15.17 2.69 -0.50
C LYS A 112 -14.02 2.16 0.33
N ARG A 113 -14.33 1.67 1.54
CA ARG A 113 -13.40 0.98 2.45
C ARG A 113 -12.16 1.82 2.81
N SER A 114 -12.29 3.14 2.88
CA SER A 114 -11.19 4.09 3.12
C SER A 114 -10.40 3.76 4.39
N ALA A 115 -11.09 3.38 5.46
CA ALA A 115 -10.48 3.05 6.74
C ALA A 115 -9.57 1.81 6.70
N SER A 116 -9.89 0.82 5.85
CA SER A 116 -9.11 -0.41 5.68
C SER A 116 -8.21 -0.40 4.45
N ALA A 117 -8.37 0.58 3.56
CA ALA A 117 -7.56 0.75 2.37
C ALA A 117 -6.06 0.88 2.70
N ASP A 118 -5.23 0.53 1.71
CA ASP A 118 -3.80 0.81 1.74
C ASP A 118 -3.52 2.31 1.81
N LEU A 119 -2.28 2.68 2.15
CA LEU A 119 -1.88 4.08 2.17
C LEU A 119 -1.59 4.50 0.73
N LEU A 120 -2.40 5.41 0.18
CA LEU A 120 -2.20 5.99 -1.14
C LEU A 120 -1.52 7.35 -0.96
N VAL A 121 -0.19 7.39 -1.07
CA VAL A 121 0.61 8.60 -0.81
C VAL A 121 0.88 9.31 -2.12
N LEU A 122 0.76 10.64 -2.13
CA LEU A 122 1.06 11.45 -3.32
C LEU A 122 2.44 11.12 -3.87
N MET A 123 2.57 11.00 -5.20
CA MET A 123 3.87 10.84 -5.86
C MET A 123 4.62 12.17 -5.92
N ASP A 124 4.98 12.65 -4.74
CA ASP A 124 5.87 13.79 -4.51
C ASP A 124 7.14 13.33 -3.78
N GLN A 125 8.27 13.94 -4.12
CA GLN A 125 9.58 13.49 -3.63
C GLN A 125 9.71 13.66 -2.10
N ASP A 126 9.25 14.79 -1.55
CA ASP A 126 9.40 15.12 -0.13
C ASP A 126 8.41 14.32 0.72
N GLN A 127 7.20 14.10 0.20
CA GLN A 127 6.22 13.26 0.88
C GLN A 127 6.61 11.78 0.91
N LEU A 128 7.08 11.24 -0.23
CA LEU A 128 7.49 9.83 -0.31
C LEU A 128 8.73 9.55 0.54
N SER A 129 9.73 10.44 0.50
CA SER A 129 10.94 10.29 1.32
C SER A 129 10.60 10.28 2.82
N CYS A 130 9.77 11.22 3.27
CA CYS A 130 9.32 11.29 4.66
C CYS A 130 8.58 10.01 5.11
N VAL A 131 7.65 9.51 4.29
CA VAL A 131 6.92 8.27 4.60
C VAL A 131 7.86 7.05 4.60
N PHE A 132 8.77 6.96 3.64
CA PHE A 132 9.70 5.84 3.56
C PHE A 132 10.68 5.85 4.73
N ASP A 133 11.20 7.01 5.13
CA ASP A 133 12.06 7.12 6.31
C ASP A 133 11.32 6.73 7.59
N PHE A 134 10.06 7.15 7.73
CA PHE A 134 9.22 6.75 8.86
C PHE A 134 8.99 5.23 8.90
N LEU A 135 8.68 4.60 7.77
CA LEU A 135 8.47 3.15 7.69
C LEU A 135 9.77 2.34 7.85
N LYS A 136 10.92 2.94 7.52
CA LYS A 136 12.24 2.30 7.60
C LYS A 136 12.64 1.96 9.03
N THR A 137 12.09 2.63 10.04
CA THR A 137 12.40 2.34 11.45
C THR A 137 12.05 0.88 11.80
N ASP A 138 10.93 0.36 11.26
CA ASP A 138 10.46 -1.00 11.54
C ASP A 138 11.15 -2.07 10.69
N CYS A 139 12.01 -1.68 9.74
CA CYS A 139 12.78 -2.61 8.93
C CYS A 139 13.86 -3.34 9.74
N LYS A 140 14.31 -2.77 10.88
CA LYS A 140 15.39 -3.35 11.69
C LYS A 140 14.93 -4.49 12.61
N ASP A 141 13.64 -4.54 12.99
CA ASP A 141 13.15 -5.46 14.03
C ASP A 141 12.44 -6.73 13.51
N ASN A 142 12.08 -6.80 12.22
CA ASN A 142 11.18 -7.84 11.72
C ASN A 142 11.82 -9.20 11.37
N GLY A 143 13.07 -9.44 11.74
CA GLY A 143 13.77 -10.72 11.53
C GLY A 143 13.14 -11.94 12.24
N LYS A 144 12.09 -11.78 13.06
CA LYS A 144 11.55 -12.84 13.93
C LYS A 144 10.04 -13.13 13.84
N ALA A 145 9.27 -12.49 12.98
CA ALA A 145 7.82 -12.73 12.94
C ALA A 145 7.39 -13.58 11.73
N LYS A 146 7.65 -14.90 11.77
CA LYS A 146 6.88 -15.83 10.91
C LYS A 146 5.40 -15.71 11.31
N ARG A 147 4.54 -15.31 10.37
CA ARG A 147 3.08 -15.33 10.53
C ARG A 147 2.67 -16.74 10.95
N SER A 148 2.19 -16.90 12.18
CA SER A 148 1.44 -18.09 12.60
C SER A 148 0.09 -18.05 11.87
N TYR A 149 0.01 -18.74 10.73
CA TYR A 149 -1.28 -19.05 10.13
C TYR A 149 -1.93 -20.13 11.01
N LYS A 150 -2.98 -19.78 11.75
CA LYS A 150 -3.92 -20.78 12.25
C LYS A 150 -4.62 -21.36 11.03
N LYS A 151 -4.22 -22.58 10.63
CA LYS A 151 -4.89 -23.35 9.58
C LYS A 151 -6.36 -23.45 9.95
N GLY A 152 -7.23 -22.80 9.18
CA GLY A 152 -8.67 -22.78 9.43
C GLY A 152 -9.18 -24.22 9.50
N GLY A 153 -9.68 -24.62 10.66
CA GLY A 153 -10.34 -25.90 10.83
C GLY A 153 -11.57 -25.96 9.92
N LYS A 154 -11.70 -27.06 9.18
CA LYS A 154 -12.90 -27.39 8.40
C LYS A 154 -14.13 -27.25 9.31
N LYS A 155 -15.12 -26.45 8.90
CA LYS A 155 -16.49 -26.55 9.43
C LYS A 155 -17.00 -27.95 9.09
N HIS A 156 -17.20 -28.81 10.08
CA HIS A 156 -18.08 -29.96 9.92
C HIS A 156 -19.52 -29.45 9.96
N GLN A 157 -20.24 -29.61 8.85
CA GLN A 157 -21.70 -29.64 8.86
C GLN A 157 -22.12 -30.81 9.74
N LYS A 158 -22.98 -30.53 10.73
CA LYS A 158 -23.77 -31.56 11.42
C LYS A 158 -25.19 -31.34 10.91
N ASP A 159 -25.53 -32.03 9.83
CA ASP A 159 -26.92 -32.35 9.52
C ASP A 159 -27.23 -33.59 10.36
N GLU A 160 -28.12 -33.44 11.34
CA GLU A 160 -28.63 -34.54 12.15
C GLU A 160 -30.16 -34.50 11.99
N GLU A 161 -30.61 -35.32 11.06
CA GLU A 161 -31.98 -35.73 10.83
C GLU A 161 -32.33 -36.81 11.87
N ALA A 162 -33.41 -36.62 12.64
CA ALA A 162 -34.15 -37.70 13.30
C ALA A 162 -35.52 -37.20 13.81
N ASP A 163 -36.55 -37.79 13.20
CA ASP A 163 -37.97 -37.94 13.59
C ASP A 163 -38.85 -36.70 13.90
#